data_AF-A0A9X8DVX3-F1
#
_entry.id   AF-A0A9X8DVX3-F1
#
_cell.length_a   1.000
_cell.length_b   1.000
_cell.length_c   1.000
_cell.angle_alpha   90.00
_cell.angle_beta   90.00
_cell.angle_gamma   90.00
#
_symmetry.space_group_name_H-M   'P 1'
#
loop_
_entity.id
_entity.type
_entity.pdbx_description
1 polymer ?
#
loop_
_entity_poly.entity_id
_entity_poly.type
_entity_poly.pdbx_seq_one_letter_code
_entity_poly.pdbx_strand_id
1 'polypeptide(L)'
;MLKKSLQRYAAMGDKMKASFDIAPETFILPNEYIPFVQAFKRRADAIGSSKNFWIMKPVALSRGRGISLLNDLGQVTYGQAVILQKYIENPLLLDGFKAFFYNEGFVRICTHRYNTDSEDMNDLFMHLTNSSIQKHGHMDQVSYVFLVYHPILDVIVKSLVAGEDSIPFQVNSFDLYGYDILLDESFRPWLIEINSSPSMGRDNSLDYVIKDALIYDTMRLVRPLHFDRAALLSVLNRRAHDLAQEKKRPNQLPPTEVEARALQQLNEDLTDILHGERPRQYGEMPQHMGNFQRIAPSAMHHQ
;
A
#
# COMPACT_ATOMS: atom_id res chain seq x y z
N MET A 1 -10.61 -1.37 6.92
CA MET A 1 -10.26 -0.02 7.41
C MET A 1 -10.44 1.04 6.34
N LEU A 2 -9.92 0.88 5.11
CA LEU A 2 -10.07 1.90 4.05
C LEU A 2 -11.51 2.16 3.56
N LYS A 3 -12.34 1.12 3.36
CA LYS A 3 -13.75 1.31 2.94
C LYS A 3 -14.52 2.27 3.86
N LYS A 4 -14.43 2.06 5.18
CA LYS A 4 -15.10 2.91 6.18
C LYS A 4 -14.58 4.35 6.10
N SER A 5 -13.28 4.51 5.88
CA SER A 5 -12.68 5.82 5.68
C SER A 5 -13.22 6.55 4.44
N LEU A 6 -13.34 5.86 3.30
CA LEU A 6 -13.89 6.43 2.07
C LEU A 6 -15.37 6.82 2.22
N GLN A 7 -16.16 6.06 2.99
CA GLN A 7 -17.56 6.39 3.28
C GLN A 7 -17.72 7.74 4.01
N ARG A 8 -16.72 8.17 4.79
CA ARG A 8 -16.76 9.49 5.46
C ARG A 8 -16.80 10.63 4.44
N TYR A 9 -16.00 10.54 3.38
CA TYR A 9 -15.99 11.54 2.31
C TYR A 9 -17.27 11.49 1.47
N ALA A 10 -17.88 10.31 1.32
CA ALA A 10 -19.18 10.19 0.67
C ALA A 10 -20.30 10.94 1.44
N ALA A 11 -20.17 11.06 2.77
CA ALA A 11 -21.11 11.81 3.62
C ALA A 11 -20.89 13.33 3.62
N MET A 12 -19.75 13.83 3.11
CA MET A 12 -19.40 15.25 3.09
C MET A 12 -19.96 16.01 1.87
N GLY A 13 -20.80 15.36 1.07
CA GLY A 13 -21.46 15.94 -0.10
C GLY A 13 -20.94 15.40 -1.44
N ASP A 14 -21.67 15.67 -2.52
CA ASP A 14 -21.46 15.04 -3.82
C ASP A 14 -20.07 15.33 -4.42
N LYS A 15 -19.53 16.53 -4.20
CA LYS A 15 -18.19 16.90 -4.66
C LYS A 15 -17.09 16.05 -4.01
N MET A 16 -17.18 15.84 -2.69
CA MET A 16 -16.20 15.03 -1.96
C MET A 16 -16.38 13.55 -2.28
N LYS A 17 -17.62 13.09 -2.39
CA LYS A 17 -17.96 11.74 -2.85
C LYS A 17 -17.33 11.44 -4.22
N ALA A 18 -17.46 12.35 -5.19
CA ALA A 18 -16.87 12.19 -6.51
C ALA A 18 -15.33 12.22 -6.46
N SER A 19 -14.75 13.07 -5.63
CA SER A 19 -13.29 13.16 -5.47
C SER A 19 -12.68 11.87 -4.91
N PHE A 20 -13.37 11.20 -3.98
CA PHE A 20 -12.93 9.95 -3.35
C PHE A 20 -13.55 8.69 -3.98
N ASP A 21 -14.12 8.78 -5.18
CA ASP A 21 -14.55 7.64 -5.97
C ASP A 21 -13.35 6.97 -6.65
N ILE A 22 -12.49 6.37 -5.82
CA ILE A 22 -11.20 5.80 -6.25
C ILE A 22 -11.15 4.28 -6.19
N ALA A 23 -12.20 3.63 -5.66
CA ALA A 23 -12.27 2.19 -5.48
C ALA A 23 -13.67 1.66 -5.88
N PRO A 24 -13.77 0.45 -6.44
CA PRO A 24 -15.07 -0.11 -6.82
C PRO A 24 -15.99 -0.30 -5.61
N GLU A 25 -17.31 -0.21 -5.84
CA GLU A 25 -18.33 -0.44 -4.82
C GLU A 25 -18.09 -1.80 -4.14
N THR A 26 -17.99 -1.80 -2.82
CA THR A 26 -17.54 -2.97 -2.05
C THR A 26 -18.45 -3.18 -0.84
N PHE A 27 -18.73 -4.43 -0.46
CA PHE A 27 -19.53 -4.86 0.69
C PHE A 27 -18.81 -5.95 1.48
N ILE A 28 -18.93 -5.91 2.80
CA ILE A 28 -18.27 -6.83 3.75
C ILE A 28 -19.36 -7.66 4.42
N LEU A 29 -19.42 -8.95 4.09
CA LEU A 29 -20.35 -9.90 4.69
C LEU A 29 -19.78 -10.47 6.00
N PRO A 30 -20.66 -10.88 6.94
CA PRO A 30 -22.13 -10.91 6.83
C PRO A 30 -22.81 -9.55 7.05
N ASN A 31 -22.08 -8.57 7.61
CA ASN A 31 -22.64 -7.31 8.13
C ASN A 31 -23.37 -6.47 7.07
N GLU A 32 -22.95 -6.55 5.81
CA GLU A 32 -23.50 -5.72 4.72
C GLU A 32 -24.24 -6.54 3.65
N TYR A 33 -24.76 -7.71 4.02
CA TYR A 33 -25.54 -8.55 3.10
C TYR A 33 -26.77 -7.84 2.53
N ILE A 34 -27.58 -7.20 3.39
CA ILE A 34 -28.80 -6.50 2.95
C ILE A 34 -28.47 -5.35 1.98
N PRO A 35 -27.53 -4.43 2.30
CA PRO A 35 -27.06 -3.43 1.35
C PRO A 35 -26.52 -4.02 0.03
N PHE A 36 -25.79 -5.13 0.10
CA PHE A 36 -25.30 -5.81 -1.10
C PHE A 36 -26.45 -6.30 -1.98
N VAL A 37 -27.45 -6.99 -1.43
CA VAL A 37 -28.60 -7.49 -2.21
C VAL A 37 -29.34 -6.35 -2.90
N GLN A 38 -29.49 -5.21 -2.22
CA GLN A 38 -30.11 -4.01 -2.81
C GLN A 38 -29.27 -3.45 -3.95
N ALA A 39 -27.95 -3.32 -3.77
CA ALA A 39 -27.04 -2.83 -4.80
C ALA A 39 -26.98 -3.78 -6.01
N PHE A 40 -26.96 -5.09 -5.75
CA PHE A 40 -26.97 -6.13 -6.76
C PHE A 40 -28.22 -6.04 -7.63
N LYS A 41 -29.42 -5.98 -7.03
CA LYS A 41 -30.69 -5.84 -7.76
C LYS A 41 -30.76 -4.55 -8.56
N ARG A 42 -30.44 -3.41 -7.92
CA ARG A 42 -30.40 -2.10 -8.59
C ARG A 42 -29.50 -2.11 -9.82
N ARG A 43 -28.35 -2.79 -9.75
CA ARG A 43 -27.43 -2.92 -10.87
C ARG A 43 -28.00 -3.86 -11.94
N ALA A 44 -28.54 -5.01 -11.57
CA ALA A 44 -29.21 -5.92 -12.50
C ALA A 44 -30.33 -5.23 -13.29
N ASP A 45 -31.13 -4.38 -12.63
CA ASP A 45 -32.19 -3.60 -13.28
C ASP A 45 -31.63 -2.60 -14.30
N ALA A 46 -30.45 -2.03 -14.05
CA ALA A 46 -29.83 -1.02 -14.90
C ALA A 46 -29.09 -1.59 -16.12
N ILE A 47 -28.41 -2.74 -15.97
CA ILE A 47 -27.51 -3.29 -17.02
C ILE A 47 -27.89 -4.71 -17.48
N GLY A 48 -28.94 -5.30 -16.91
CA GLY A 48 -29.37 -6.68 -17.14
C GLY A 48 -28.63 -7.68 -16.25
N SER A 49 -29.35 -8.69 -15.76
CA SER A 49 -28.81 -9.71 -14.84
C SER A 49 -27.62 -10.48 -15.42
N SER A 50 -27.61 -10.75 -16.73
CA SER A 50 -26.53 -11.49 -17.39
C SER A 50 -25.19 -10.75 -17.39
N LYS A 51 -25.19 -9.42 -17.21
CA LYS A 51 -23.99 -8.57 -17.18
C LYS A 51 -23.60 -8.12 -15.77
N ASN A 52 -24.37 -8.47 -14.75
CA ASN A 52 -24.20 -7.98 -13.39
C ASN A 52 -23.16 -8.78 -12.60
N PHE A 53 -21.88 -8.61 -12.95
CA PHE A 53 -20.79 -9.35 -12.33
C PHE A 53 -20.22 -8.65 -11.09
N TRP A 54 -19.92 -9.48 -10.09
CA TRP A 54 -19.25 -9.09 -8.84
C TRP A 54 -18.13 -10.08 -8.56
N ILE A 55 -17.07 -9.59 -7.92
CA ILE A 55 -15.95 -10.41 -7.44
C ILE A 55 -16.14 -10.69 -5.95
N MET A 56 -16.15 -11.97 -5.59
CA MET A 56 -16.18 -12.45 -4.21
C MET A 56 -14.76 -12.80 -3.77
N LYS A 57 -14.29 -12.17 -2.70
CA LYS A 57 -12.95 -12.37 -2.12
C LYS A 57 -13.09 -12.87 -0.68
N PRO A 58 -12.58 -14.05 -0.32
CA PRO A 58 -12.61 -14.54 1.06
C PRO A 58 -11.73 -13.70 1.98
N VAL A 59 -12.21 -13.38 3.19
CA VAL A 59 -11.51 -12.47 4.12
C VAL A 59 -10.17 -13.02 4.63
N ALA A 60 -10.03 -14.35 4.72
CA ALA A 60 -8.85 -15.01 5.29
C ALA A 60 -7.85 -15.55 4.27
N LEU A 61 -8.04 -15.28 2.97
CA LEU A 61 -7.20 -15.83 1.91
C LEU A 61 -6.45 -14.72 1.16
N SER A 62 -5.23 -15.04 0.75
CA SER A 62 -4.35 -14.20 -0.07
C SER A 62 -3.92 -14.94 -1.33
N ARG A 63 -3.29 -14.21 -2.27
CA ARG A 63 -2.76 -14.72 -3.56
C ARG A 63 -3.83 -15.19 -4.55
N GLY A 64 -5.01 -14.57 -4.51
CA GLY A 64 -6.13 -14.91 -5.40
C GLY A 64 -6.86 -16.21 -5.06
N ARG A 65 -6.51 -16.88 -3.95
CA ARG A 65 -7.14 -18.16 -3.57
C ARG A 65 -8.59 -17.95 -3.14
N GLY A 66 -9.50 -18.71 -3.74
CA GLY A 66 -10.93 -18.67 -3.44
C GLY A 66 -11.65 -17.42 -3.95
N ILE A 67 -11.00 -16.62 -4.80
CA ILE A 67 -11.69 -15.56 -5.53
C ILE A 67 -12.59 -16.20 -6.59
N SER A 68 -13.84 -15.77 -6.65
CA SER A 68 -14.79 -16.19 -7.68
C SER A 68 -15.57 -15.00 -8.20
N LEU A 69 -15.98 -15.07 -9.47
CA LEU A 69 -16.96 -14.16 -10.02
C LEU A 69 -18.36 -14.71 -9.76
N LEU A 70 -19.31 -13.81 -9.53
CA LEU A 70 -20.72 -14.15 -9.36
C LEU A 70 -21.59 -13.19 -10.14
N ASN A 71 -22.69 -13.72 -10.67
CA ASN A 71 -23.77 -12.99 -11.32
C ASN A 71 -25.15 -13.49 -10.89
N ASP A 72 -25.20 -14.39 -9.90
CA ASP A 72 -26.41 -14.85 -9.25
C ASP A 72 -26.29 -14.70 -7.73
N LEU A 73 -27.33 -14.14 -7.10
CA LEU A 73 -27.44 -14.04 -5.65
C LEU A 73 -27.45 -15.41 -4.97
N GLY A 74 -27.90 -16.46 -5.66
CA GLY A 74 -27.86 -17.84 -5.16
C GLY A 74 -26.45 -18.35 -4.85
N GLN A 75 -25.41 -17.71 -5.43
CA GLN A 75 -24.00 -18.05 -5.17
C GLN A 75 -23.48 -17.48 -3.85
N VAL A 76 -24.23 -16.59 -3.18
CA VAL A 76 -23.80 -15.88 -1.96
C VAL A 76 -24.51 -16.47 -0.74
N THR A 77 -23.73 -16.99 0.21
CA THR A 77 -24.25 -17.47 1.49
C THR A 77 -24.17 -16.36 2.55
N TYR A 78 -25.28 -16.01 3.19
CA TYR A 78 -25.38 -14.92 4.18
C TYR A 78 -24.29 -14.96 5.26
N GLY A 79 -24.06 -16.14 5.86
CA GLY A 79 -23.11 -16.32 6.96
C GLY A 79 -21.64 -16.34 6.56
N GLN A 80 -21.32 -16.24 5.26
CA GLN A 80 -19.95 -16.36 4.78
C GLN A 80 -19.18 -15.04 4.98
N ALA A 81 -17.97 -15.13 5.54
CA ALA A 81 -17.08 -13.98 5.68
C ALA A 81 -16.34 -13.69 4.37
N VAL A 82 -16.96 -12.86 3.52
CA VAL A 82 -16.43 -12.47 2.21
C VAL A 82 -16.54 -10.98 1.97
N ILE A 83 -15.69 -10.49 1.07
CA ILE A 83 -15.77 -9.16 0.49
C ILE A 83 -16.39 -9.32 -0.90
N LEU A 84 -17.49 -8.62 -1.15
CA LEU A 84 -18.15 -8.56 -2.45
C LEU A 84 -17.84 -7.20 -3.06
N GLN A 85 -17.16 -7.19 -4.19
CA GLN A 85 -16.74 -5.97 -4.86
C GLN A 85 -17.31 -5.96 -6.28
N LYS A 86 -17.76 -4.80 -6.74
CA LYS A 86 -18.24 -4.61 -8.11
C LYS A 86 -17.10 -4.96 -9.08
N TYR A 87 -17.39 -5.80 -10.07
CA TYR A 87 -16.44 -6.13 -11.12
C TYR A 87 -16.28 -4.95 -12.08
N ILE A 88 -15.07 -4.73 -12.59
CA ILE A 88 -14.81 -3.71 -13.60
C ILE A 88 -14.85 -4.40 -14.96
N GLU A 89 -15.94 -4.18 -15.71
CA GLU A 89 -16.21 -4.90 -16.96
C GLU A 89 -15.41 -4.41 -18.16
N ASN A 90 -14.88 -3.18 -18.11
CA ASN A 90 -14.18 -2.56 -19.23
C ASN A 90 -12.72 -2.22 -18.85
N PRO A 91 -11.88 -3.21 -18.51
CA PRO A 91 -10.47 -2.97 -18.24
C PRO A 91 -9.76 -2.49 -19.49
N LEU A 92 -8.70 -1.69 -19.34
CA LEU A 92 -7.80 -1.36 -20.44
C LEU A 92 -7.17 -2.64 -20.99
N LEU A 93 -7.26 -2.84 -22.31
CA LEU A 93 -6.73 -4.01 -23.01
C LEU A 93 -5.51 -3.63 -23.86
N LEU A 94 -4.45 -4.44 -23.78
CA LEU A 94 -3.27 -4.40 -24.65
C LEU A 94 -3.29 -5.68 -25.52
N ASP A 95 -3.41 -5.54 -26.84
CA ASP A 95 -3.53 -6.65 -27.81
C ASP A 95 -4.62 -7.69 -27.48
N GLY A 96 -5.67 -7.25 -26.78
CA GLY A 96 -6.78 -8.10 -26.35
C GLY A 96 -6.59 -8.76 -24.99
N PHE A 97 -5.54 -8.44 -24.24
CA PHE A 97 -5.31 -8.91 -22.88
C PHE A 97 -5.40 -7.76 -21.87
N LYS A 98 -5.88 -8.02 -20.66
CA LYS A 98 -5.81 -7.00 -19.59
C LYS A 98 -4.34 -6.70 -19.28
N ALA A 99 -3.95 -5.44 -19.31
CA ALA A 99 -2.59 -5.00 -19.00
C ALA A 99 -2.60 -3.83 -18.00
N PHE A 100 -1.58 -3.78 -17.15
CA PHE A 100 -1.42 -2.84 -16.04
C PHE A 100 -0.11 -2.05 -16.21
N PHE A 101 -0.03 -0.77 -15.86
CA PHE A 101 1.16 0.05 -16.13
C PHE A 101 1.75 0.69 -14.86
N TYR A 102 3.09 0.70 -14.68
CA TYR A 102 3.76 1.61 -13.72
C TYR A 102 5.23 1.91 -14.08
N ASN A 103 5.70 3.10 -13.66
CA ASN A 103 6.95 3.75 -14.11
C ASN A 103 8.24 3.08 -13.59
N GLU A 104 8.19 2.31 -12.49
CA GLU A 104 9.19 1.30 -12.12
C GLU A 104 8.52 0.13 -11.36
N GLY A 105 7.57 -0.51 -12.03
CA GLY A 105 6.87 -1.70 -11.60
C GLY A 105 6.44 -2.50 -12.84
N PHE A 106 6.40 -3.82 -12.76
CA PHE A 106 6.14 -4.65 -13.94
C PHE A 106 4.66 -4.70 -14.31
N VAL A 107 4.41 -4.72 -15.62
CA VAL A 107 3.10 -4.96 -16.23
C VAL A 107 2.76 -6.44 -16.08
N ARG A 108 1.62 -6.77 -15.47
CA ARG A 108 1.08 -8.13 -15.48
C ARG A 108 -0.02 -8.21 -16.52
N ILE A 109 0.14 -9.12 -17.46
CA ILE A 109 -0.82 -9.37 -18.54
C ILE A 109 -1.52 -10.69 -18.25
N CYS A 110 -2.83 -10.77 -18.49
CA CYS A 110 -3.56 -12.04 -18.48
C CYS A 110 -3.07 -12.94 -19.61
N THR A 111 -2.99 -14.25 -19.42
CA THR A 111 -2.54 -15.20 -20.46
C THR A 111 -3.62 -15.55 -21.48
N HIS A 112 -4.90 -15.29 -21.16
CA HIS A 112 -6.03 -15.51 -22.06
C HIS A 112 -6.66 -14.16 -22.49
N ARG A 113 -7.09 -14.07 -23.75
CA ARG A 113 -7.70 -12.85 -24.32
C ARG A 113 -8.99 -12.51 -23.58
N TYR A 114 -9.17 -11.25 -23.24
CA TYR A 114 -10.30 -10.76 -22.49
C TYR A 114 -11.60 -10.75 -23.32
N ASN A 115 -12.67 -11.27 -22.74
CA ASN A 115 -14.04 -11.03 -23.14
C ASN A 115 -14.95 -10.97 -21.90
N THR A 116 -16.24 -10.73 -22.10
CA THR A 116 -17.26 -10.76 -21.03
C THR A 116 -18.38 -11.75 -21.34
N ASP A 117 -18.10 -12.72 -22.20
CA ASP A 117 -19.10 -13.71 -22.61
C ASP A 117 -19.36 -14.68 -21.47
N SER A 118 -20.63 -15.00 -21.23
CA SER A 118 -21.04 -15.76 -20.03
C SER A 118 -20.36 -17.12 -19.87
N GLU A 119 -19.92 -17.70 -20.98
CA GLU A 119 -19.23 -19.00 -21.02
C GLU A 119 -17.78 -18.91 -20.50
N ASP A 120 -17.15 -17.74 -20.63
CA ASP A 120 -15.74 -17.51 -20.34
C ASP A 120 -15.49 -16.75 -19.01
N MET A 121 -16.56 -16.36 -18.31
CA MET A 121 -16.45 -15.63 -17.04
C MET A 121 -15.90 -16.47 -15.88
N ASN A 122 -15.79 -17.79 -16.03
CA ASN A 122 -15.13 -18.66 -15.04
C ASN A 122 -13.62 -18.80 -15.28
N ASP A 123 -13.11 -18.24 -16.38
CA ASP A 123 -11.70 -18.33 -16.72
C ASP A 123 -10.84 -17.35 -15.90
N LEU A 124 -10.27 -17.86 -14.82
CA LEU A 124 -9.41 -17.06 -13.94
C LEU A 124 -8.14 -16.56 -14.64
N PHE A 125 -7.66 -17.23 -15.70
CA PHE A 125 -6.50 -16.79 -16.46
C PHE A 125 -6.80 -15.60 -17.39
N MET A 126 -8.08 -15.40 -17.72
CA MET A 126 -8.58 -14.24 -18.45
C MET A 126 -8.84 -13.04 -17.52
N HIS A 127 -9.31 -13.31 -16.30
CA HIS A 127 -9.88 -12.27 -15.43
C HIS A 127 -8.95 -11.78 -14.32
N LEU A 128 -7.94 -12.56 -13.91
CA LEU A 128 -7.05 -12.25 -12.78
C LEU A 128 -5.58 -12.13 -13.20
N THR A 129 -4.88 -11.07 -12.78
CA THR A 129 -3.46 -10.83 -13.12
C THR A 129 -2.45 -11.23 -12.04
N ASN A 130 -2.87 -11.94 -10.98
CA ASN A 130 -1.96 -12.35 -9.92
C ASN A 130 -0.86 -13.31 -10.44
N SER A 131 0.40 -13.12 -10.02
CA SER A 131 1.53 -13.96 -10.45
C SER A 131 1.37 -15.45 -10.08
N SER A 132 0.64 -15.75 -9.00
CA SER A 132 0.30 -17.12 -8.61
C SER A 132 -0.57 -17.84 -9.65
N ILE A 133 -1.33 -17.07 -10.43
CA ILE A 133 -2.24 -17.52 -11.48
C ILE A 133 -1.52 -17.47 -12.84
N GLN A 134 -0.83 -16.37 -13.14
CA GLN A 134 -0.24 -16.07 -14.46
C GLN A 134 1.19 -16.62 -14.69
N LYS A 135 1.45 -17.89 -14.34
CA LYS A 135 2.82 -18.46 -14.26
C LYS A 135 3.63 -18.52 -15.58
N HIS A 136 3.05 -18.19 -16.75
CA HIS A 136 3.70 -18.38 -18.07
C HIS A 136 3.52 -17.23 -19.08
N GLY A 137 3.25 -15.98 -18.66
CA GLY A 137 3.06 -14.84 -19.57
C GLY A 137 4.34 -14.10 -19.96
N HIS A 138 4.48 -13.71 -21.24
CA HIS A 138 5.52 -12.78 -21.73
C HIS A 138 5.15 -11.31 -21.42
N MET A 139 6.16 -10.46 -21.17
CA MET A 139 5.99 -9.04 -20.80
C MET A 139 6.61 -8.12 -21.85
N ASP A 140 5.80 -7.20 -22.41
CA ASP A 140 6.24 -6.13 -23.31
C ASP A 140 6.06 -4.74 -22.65
N GLN A 141 7.01 -3.82 -22.89
CA GLN A 141 6.98 -2.43 -22.39
C GLN A 141 6.31 -1.50 -23.41
N VAL A 142 5.31 -0.71 -23.01
CA VAL A 142 4.62 0.25 -23.91
C VAL A 142 4.50 1.65 -23.30
N SER A 143 4.68 2.66 -24.17
CA SER A 143 4.79 4.10 -23.91
C SER A 143 3.45 4.82 -23.66
N TYR A 144 2.73 4.48 -22.57
CA TYR A 144 1.50 5.18 -22.10
C TYR A 144 1.72 6.02 -20.82
N VAL A 145 2.99 6.25 -20.45
CA VAL A 145 3.45 6.64 -19.11
C VAL A 145 2.84 7.94 -18.58
N PHE A 146 2.78 8.98 -19.40
CA PHE A 146 2.40 10.31 -18.94
C PHE A 146 0.89 10.47 -18.66
N LEU A 147 0.03 9.72 -19.37
CA LEU A 147 -1.42 9.91 -19.29
C LEU A 147 -2.02 9.35 -17.99
N VAL A 148 -1.44 8.27 -17.46
CA VAL A 148 -1.99 7.55 -16.30
C VAL A 148 -1.24 7.83 -15.00
N TYR A 149 -0.03 8.40 -15.08
CA TYR A 149 0.81 8.62 -13.91
C TYR A 149 0.15 9.53 -12.86
N HIS A 150 -0.32 10.71 -13.28
CA HIS A 150 -0.96 11.66 -12.36
C HIS A 150 -2.27 11.13 -11.76
N PRO A 151 -3.18 10.52 -12.55
CA PRO A 151 -4.36 9.84 -11.99
C PRO A 151 -4.02 8.76 -10.97
N ILE A 152 -2.98 7.95 -11.20
CA ILE A 152 -2.54 6.91 -10.27
C ILE A 152 -2.04 7.51 -8.95
N LEU A 153 -1.21 8.56 -9.03
CA LEU A 153 -0.73 9.27 -7.85
C LEU A 153 -1.87 9.86 -7.02
N ASP A 154 -2.88 10.41 -7.69
CA ASP A 154 -4.08 10.95 -7.03
C ASP A 154 -4.84 9.87 -6.25
N VAL A 155 -5.01 8.67 -6.82
CA VAL A 155 -5.58 7.51 -6.10
C VAL A 155 -4.74 7.13 -4.88
N ILE A 156 -3.41 7.08 -5.02
CA ILE A 156 -2.50 6.73 -3.92
C ILE A 156 -2.62 7.76 -2.78
N VAL A 157 -2.48 9.06 -3.08
CA VAL A 157 -2.55 10.13 -2.07
C VAL A 157 -3.92 10.14 -1.39
N LYS A 158 -5.02 10.05 -2.14
CA LYS A 158 -6.37 10.00 -1.57
C LYS A 158 -6.58 8.77 -0.68
N SER A 159 -6.01 7.62 -1.04
CA SER A 159 -6.08 6.42 -0.21
C SER A 159 -5.35 6.60 1.13
N LEU A 160 -4.19 7.26 1.13
CA LEU A 160 -3.40 7.55 2.33
C LEU A 160 -4.11 8.58 3.21
N VAL A 161 -4.62 9.67 2.62
CA VAL A 161 -5.41 10.70 3.31
C VAL A 161 -6.65 10.09 3.95
N ALA A 162 -7.36 9.21 3.23
CA ALA A 162 -8.52 8.54 3.81
C ALA A 162 -8.13 7.62 4.98
N GLY A 163 -6.99 6.95 4.88
CA GLY A 163 -6.46 6.02 5.88
C GLY A 163 -5.72 6.67 7.05
N GLU A 164 -5.41 7.96 7.01
CA GLU A 164 -4.46 8.64 7.90
C GLU A 164 -4.74 8.39 9.39
N ASP A 165 -6.00 8.53 9.82
CA ASP A 165 -6.39 8.31 11.24
C ASP A 165 -6.11 6.88 11.75
N SER A 166 -5.93 5.93 10.83
CA SER A 166 -5.63 4.52 11.16
C SER A 166 -4.13 4.22 11.11
N ILE A 167 -3.30 5.14 10.64
CA ILE A 167 -1.85 4.96 10.55
C ILE A 167 -1.24 5.41 11.88
N PRO A 168 -0.65 4.50 12.68
CA PRO A 168 -0.07 4.87 13.96
C PRO A 168 1.17 5.73 13.73
N PHE A 169 1.30 6.82 14.51
CA PHE A 169 2.50 7.63 14.50
C PHE A 169 3.67 6.86 15.11
N GLN A 170 4.65 6.50 14.27
CA GLN A 170 5.86 5.79 14.68
C GLN A 170 7.10 6.44 14.03
N VAL A 171 7.85 7.19 14.84
CA VAL A 171 8.97 8.04 14.43
C VAL A 171 10.15 7.31 13.78
N ASN A 172 10.29 6.01 13.99
CA ASN A 172 11.39 5.18 13.50
C ASN A 172 10.88 3.98 12.68
N SER A 173 9.80 4.17 11.94
CA SER A 173 9.21 3.13 11.10
C SER A 173 9.06 3.62 9.66
N PHE A 174 9.07 2.68 8.73
CA PHE A 174 8.68 2.91 7.36
C PHE A 174 7.92 1.67 6.87
N ASP A 175 7.00 1.87 5.94
CA ASP A 175 6.28 0.80 5.27
C ASP A 175 6.48 0.91 3.76
N LEU A 176 6.58 -0.25 3.12
CA LEU A 176 6.56 -0.36 1.66
C LEU A 176 5.25 -1.03 1.24
N TYR A 177 4.36 -0.24 0.66
CA TYR A 177 3.05 -0.71 0.21
C TYR A 177 3.07 -1.14 -1.26
N GLY A 178 2.45 -2.28 -1.56
CA GLY A 178 2.10 -2.70 -2.92
C GLY A 178 0.70 -2.22 -3.26
N TYR A 179 0.59 -1.34 -4.25
CA TYR A 179 -0.70 -0.85 -4.75
C TYR A 179 -1.11 -1.63 -5.99
N ASP A 180 -2.26 -2.31 -5.91
CA ASP A 180 -2.87 -2.98 -7.04
C ASP A 180 -3.94 -2.06 -7.62
N ILE A 181 -3.67 -1.50 -8.79
CA ILE A 181 -4.53 -0.52 -9.45
C ILE A 181 -4.95 -1.04 -10.82
N LEU A 182 -6.24 -1.15 -11.08
CA LEU A 182 -6.77 -1.51 -12.39
C LEU A 182 -7.14 -0.26 -13.19
N LEU A 183 -6.69 -0.18 -14.44
CA LEU A 183 -7.11 0.85 -15.38
C LEU A 183 -8.33 0.34 -16.17
N ASP A 184 -9.34 1.19 -16.34
CA ASP A 184 -10.41 0.94 -17.30
C ASP A 184 -10.08 1.46 -18.71
N GLU A 185 -10.93 1.17 -19.69
CA GLU A 185 -10.79 1.59 -21.10
C GLU A 185 -10.68 3.12 -21.29
N SER A 186 -11.12 3.90 -20.29
CA SER A 186 -11.02 5.36 -20.26
C SER A 186 -9.76 5.84 -19.55
N PHE A 187 -8.80 4.96 -19.27
CA PHE A 187 -7.58 5.21 -18.52
C PHE A 187 -7.82 5.66 -17.07
N ARG A 188 -9.02 5.44 -16.52
CA ARG A 188 -9.30 5.77 -15.13
C ARG A 188 -8.74 4.68 -14.20
N PRO A 189 -7.94 5.06 -13.19
CA PRO A 189 -7.43 4.12 -12.20
C PRO A 189 -8.45 3.79 -11.12
N TRP A 190 -8.52 2.50 -10.78
CA TRP A 190 -9.32 1.94 -9.71
C TRP A 190 -8.44 1.20 -8.72
N LEU A 191 -8.46 1.61 -7.46
CA LEU A 191 -7.78 0.91 -6.39
C LEU A 191 -8.47 -0.43 -6.10
N ILE A 192 -7.73 -1.52 -6.28
CA ILE A 192 -8.22 -2.88 -6.06
C ILE A 192 -7.85 -3.36 -4.67
N GLU A 193 -6.57 -3.24 -4.30
CA GLU A 193 -6.05 -3.59 -2.99
C GLU A 193 -4.77 -2.81 -2.65
N ILE A 194 -4.50 -2.69 -1.35
CA ILE A 194 -3.23 -2.21 -0.81
C ILE A 194 -2.65 -3.33 0.02
N ASN A 195 -1.45 -3.79 -0.36
CA ASN A 195 -0.72 -4.85 0.30
C ASN A 195 0.37 -4.25 1.20
N SER A 196 0.33 -4.50 2.51
CA SER A 196 1.39 -4.12 3.45
C SER A 196 2.63 -5.03 3.39
N SER A 197 2.57 -6.10 2.61
CA SER A 197 3.68 -7.02 2.39
C SER A 197 3.69 -7.49 0.93
N PRO A 198 4.03 -6.60 -0.02
CA PRO A 198 4.15 -6.98 -1.42
C PRO A 198 5.19 -8.10 -1.60
N SER A 199 4.94 -8.99 -2.57
CA SER A 199 5.87 -10.11 -2.83
C SER A 199 7.19 -9.61 -3.41
N MET A 200 8.28 -9.89 -2.69
CA MET A 200 9.67 -9.67 -3.13
C MET A 200 10.33 -10.92 -3.72
N GLY A 201 9.56 -12.00 -3.96
CA GLY A 201 10.04 -13.16 -4.70
C GLY A 201 10.45 -12.77 -6.12
N ARG A 202 11.43 -13.46 -6.70
CA ARG A 202 11.97 -13.17 -8.03
C ARG A 202 11.73 -14.40 -8.90
N ASP A 203 10.69 -14.35 -9.72
CA ASP A 203 10.22 -15.50 -10.50
C ASP A 203 10.67 -15.42 -11.97
N ASN A 204 10.98 -14.22 -12.48
CA ASN A 204 11.49 -13.98 -13.83
C ASN A 204 12.59 -12.91 -13.86
N SER A 205 13.28 -12.74 -15.00
CA SER A 205 14.40 -11.80 -15.14
C SER A 205 14.03 -10.34 -14.89
N LEU A 206 12.80 -9.93 -15.19
CA LEU A 206 12.33 -8.56 -14.93
C LEU A 206 12.12 -8.31 -13.43
N ASP A 207 11.67 -9.32 -12.69
CA ASP A 207 11.55 -9.21 -11.23
C ASP A 207 12.90 -8.87 -10.59
N TYR A 208 14.00 -9.45 -11.07
CA TYR A 208 15.34 -9.11 -10.58
C TYR A 208 15.67 -7.65 -10.82
N VAL A 209 15.51 -7.17 -12.06
CA VAL A 209 15.83 -5.77 -12.42
C VAL A 209 15.05 -4.78 -11.56
N ILE A 210 13.74 -4.98 -11.42
CA ILE A 210 12.88 -4.01 -10.74
C ILE A 210 12.99 -4.15 -9.21
N LYS A 211 12.90 -5.38 -8.67
CA LYS A 211 12.83 -5.57 -7.21
C LYS A 211 14.17 -5.35 -6.55
N ASP A 212 15.28 -5.73 -7.19
CA ASP A 212 16.60 -5.46 -6.62
C ASP A 212 16.87 -3.94 -6.60
N ALA A 213 16.50 -3.19 -7.66
CA ALA A 213 16.58 -1.73 -7.68
C ALA A 213 15.69 -1.08 -6.61
N LEU A 214 14.43 -1.52 -6.50
CA LEU A 214 13.48 -1.03 -5.50
C LEU A 214 14.01 -1.24 -4.06
N ILE A 215 14.52 -2.44 -3.75
CA ILE A 215 15.06 -2.73 -2.42
C ILE A 215 16.30 -1.88 -2.16
N TYR A 216 17.20 -1.78 -3.13
CA TYR A 216 18.41 -0.97 -3.01
C TYR A 216 18.10 0.50 -2.73
N ASP A 217 17.21 1.09 -3.52
CA ASP A 217 16.80 2.49 -3.36
C ASP A 217 16.03 2.70 -2.05
N THR A 218 15.21 1.73 -1.63
CA THR A 218 14.50 1.79 -0.33
C THR A 218 15.50 1.86 0.82
N MET A 219 16.56 1.05 0.80
CA MET A 219 17.58 1.06 1.86
C MET A 219 18.37 2.37 1.86
N ARG A 220 18.66 2.96 0.69
CA ARG A 220 19.31 4.29 0.61
C ARG A 220 18.40 5.42 1.07
N LEU A 221 17.11 5.33 0.72
CA LEU A 221 16.09 6.30 1.12
C LEU A 221 15.90 6.27 2.64
N VAL A 222 15.65 5.10 3.23
CA VAL A 222 15.46 4.93 4.67
C VAL A 222 16.74 5.26 5.42
N ARG A 223 17.90 4.84 4.89
CA ARG A 223 19.23 5.03 5.50
C ARG A 223 19.22 4.60 6.98
N PRO A 224 18.99 3.31 7.27
CA PRO A 224 19.06 2.83 8.65
C PRO A 224 20.46 3.09 9.19
N LEU A 225 20.54 3.75 10.35
CA LEU A 225 21.82 4.05 10.99
C LEU A 225 22.53 2.76 11.40
N HIS A 226 23.85 2.76 11.30
CA HIS A 226 24.63 1.71 11.93
C HIS A 226 24.45 1.80 13.44
N PHE A 227 24.11 0.68 14.07
CA PHE A 227 23.86 0.61 15.50
C PHE A 227 24.83 -0.37 16.13
N ASP A 228 25.85 0.15 16.83
CA ASP A 228 26.86 -0.66 17.49
C ASP A 228 26.34 -1.21 18.82
N ARG A 229 26.03 -2.51 18.80
CA ARG A 229 25.55 -3.24 19.99
C ARG A 229 26.63 -3.38 21.06
N ALA A 230 27.91 -3.44 20.70
CA ALA A 230 29.00 -3.53 21.64
C ALA A 230 29.24 -2.18 22.34
N ALA A 231 29.20 -1.08 21.58
CA ALA A 231 29.22 0.27 22.14
C ALA A 231 28.04 0.50 23.10
N LEU A 232 26.83 0.08 22.71
CA LEU A 232 25.66 0.13 23.61
C LEU A 232 25.91 -0.61 24.93
N LEU A 233 26.45 -1.82 24.87
CA LEU A 233 26.73 -2.60 26.09
C LEU A 233 27.75 -1.88 26.99
N SER A 234 28.80 -1.30 26.40
CA SER A 234 29.79 -0.50 27.12
C SER A 234 29.15 0.72 27.80
N VAL A 235 28.32 1.47 27.08
CA VAL A 235 27.56 2.61 27.60
C VAL A 235 26.65 2.20 28.75
N LEU A 236 25.90 1.10 28.60
CA LEU A 236 25.00 0.60 29.64
C LEU A 236 25.75 0.21 30.91
N ASN A 237 26.88 -0.48 30.77
CA ASN A 237 27.73 -0.86 31.90
C ASN A 237 28.30 0.37 32.62
N ARG A 238 28.81 1.36 31.87
CA ARG A 238 29.28 2.65 32.41
C ARG A 238 28.17 3.35 33.19
N ARG A 239 26.99 3.54 32.59
CA ARG A 239 25.84 4.20 33.24
C ARG A 239 25.37 3.47 34.50
N ALA A 240 25.35 2.15 34.48
CA ALA A 240 24.99 1.35 35.65
C ALA A 240 25.97 1.56 36.81
N HIS A 241 27.27 1.63 36.51
CA HIS A 241 28.30 1.94 37.49
C HIS A 241 28.15 3.37 38.04
N ASP A 242 27.95 4.37 37.19
CA ASP A 242 27.82 5.77 37.60
C ASP A 242 26.61 6.00 38.50
N LEU A 243 25.46 5.42 38.15
CA LEU A 243 24.24 5.43 38.99
C LEU A 243 24.48 4.79 40.37
N ALA A 244 25.29 3.74 40.44
CA ALA A 244 25.65 3.12 41.71
C ALA A 244 26.55 4.00 42.58
N GLN A 245 27.40 4.84 41.96
CA GLN A 245 28.28 5.78 42.66
C GLN A 245 27.52 7.04 43.12
N GLU A 246 26.60 7.59 42.32
CA GLU A 246 25.77 8.74 42.71
C GLU A 246 24.90 8.42 43.93
N LYS A 247 24.36 7.20 44.03
CA LYS A 247 23.64 6.74 45.24
C LYS A 247 24.51 6.78 46.50
N LYS A 248 25.83 6.61 46.37
CA LYS A 248 26.77 6.67 47.49
C LYS A 248 27.20 8.11 47.81
N ARG A 249 27.14 9.02 46.84
CA ARG A 249 27.57 10.44 46.96
C ARG A 249 26.65 11.33 46.12
N PRO A 250 25.61 11.94 46.72
CA PRO A 250 24.68 12.79 45.99
C PRO A 250 25.37 14.08 45.49
N ASN A 251 25.14 14.44 44.22
CA ASN A 251 25.61 15.72 43.67
C ASN A 251 24.85 16.91 44.31
N GLN A 252 25.57 17.97 44.64
CA GLN A 252 25.03 19.25 45.17
C GLN A 252 24.87 20.33 44.08
N LEU A 253 24.97 19.95 42.81
CA LEU A 253 24.93 20.89 41.68
C LEU A 253 23.54 21.52 41.52
N PRO A 254 23.45 22.77 41.02
CA PRO A 254 22.20 23.38 40.62
C PRO A 254 21.45 22.52 39.58
N PRO A 255 20.11 22.47 39.59
CA PRO A 255 19.32 21.64 38.66
C PRO A 255 19.66 21.85 37.18
N THR A 256 19.91 23.09 36.77
CA THR A 256 20.25 23.48 35.40
C THR A 256 21.58 22.88 34.92
N GLU A 257 22.56 22.76 35.81
CA GLU A 257 23.87 22.17 35.48
C GLU A 257 23.80 20.64 35.40
N VAL A 258 22.93 20.03 36.22
CA VAL A 258 22.65 18.59 36.17
C VAL A 258 22.02 18.22 34.82
N GLU A 259 21.03 19.00 34.37
CA GLU A 259 20.38 18.80 33.07
C GLU A 259 21.37 18.96 31.90
N ALA A 260 22.19 20.01 31.91
CA ALA A 260 23.19 20.26 30.87
C ALA A 260 24.20 19.11 30.76
N ARG A 261 24.71 18.62 31.90
CA ARG A 261 25.64 17.49 31.95
C ARG A 261 25.00 16.19 31.48
N ALA A 262 23.75 15.93 31.85
CA ALA A 262 23.02 14.76 31.40
C ALA A 262 22.82 14.76 29.88
N LEU A 263 22.50 15.93 29.30
CA LEU A 263 22.35 16.09 27.86
C LEU A 263 23.69 15.89 27.11
N GLN A 264 24.79 16.43 27.65
CA GLN A 264 26.12 16.22 27.10
C GLN A 264 26.48 14.73 27.10
N GLN A 265 26.31 14.04 28.23
CA GLN A 265 26.59 12.61 28.34
C GLN A 265 25.73 11.78 27.39
N LEU A 266 24.44 12.12 27.24
CA LEU A 266 23.56 11.46 26.27
C LEU A 266 24.08 11.62 24.84
N ASN A 267 24.55 12.82 24.46
CA ASN A 267 25.10 13.06 23.13
C ASN A 267 26.40 12.28 22.89
N GLU A 268 27.29 12.19 23.88
CA GLU A 268 28.52 11.38 23.80
C GLU A 268 28.18 9.90 23.61
N ASP A 269 27.27 9.38 24.42
CA ASP A 269 26.82 7.98 24.33
C ASP A 269 26.19 7.66 22.98
N LEU A 270 25.32 8.53 22.47
CA LEU A 270 24.71 8.35 21.15
C LEU A 270 25.75 8.45 20.03
N THR A 271 26.74 9.32 20.17
CA THR A 271 27.87 9.42 19.23
C THR A 271 28.66 8.12 19.19
N ASP A 272 28.93 7.52 20.35
CA ASP A 272 29.61 6.22 20.43
C ASP A 272 28.78 5.11 19.77
N ILE A 273 27.48 5.02 20.10
CA ILE A 273 26.58 3.95 19.61
C ILE A 273 26.31 4.05 18.11
N LEU A 274 26.23 5.26 17.56
CA LEU A 274 25.88 5.53 16.17
C LEU A 274 27.10 5.89 15.30
N HIS A 275 28.32 5.71 15.82
CA HIS A 275 29.58 6.10 15.15
C HIS A 275 29.59 7.55 14.65
N GLY A 276 29.01 8.46 15.42
CA GLY A 276 28.90 9.87 15.07
C GLY A 276 27.85 10.20 14.01
N GLU A 277 27.14 9.21 13.48
CA GLU A 277 25.99 9.47 12.62
C GLU A 277 24.80 9.99 13.42
N ARG A 278 23.98 10.82 12.78
CA ARG A 278 22.76 11.36 13.36
C ARG A 278 21.54 10.90 12.57
N PRO A 279 20.40 10.63 13.23
CA PRO A 279 19.14 10.46 12.53
C PRO A 279 18.81 11.70 11.72
N ARG A 280 18.16 11.52 10.57
CA ARG A 280 17.63 12.66 9.81
C ARG A 280 16.59 13.39 10.64
N GLN A 281 16.56 14.71 10.54
CA GLN A 281 15.51 15.51 11.17
C GLN A 281 14.18 15.34 10.44
N TYR A 282 13.07 15.59 11.15
CA TYR A 282 11.76 15.60 10.53
C TYR A 282 11.71 16.62 9.39
N GLY A 283 11.29 16.18 8.20
CA GLY A 283 11.25 17.00 6.98
C GLY A 283 12.57 17.09 6.21
N GLU A 284 13.68 16.59 6.76
CA GLU A 284 14.97 16.53 6.04
C GLU A 284 14.89 15.52 4.89
N MET A 285 15.16 15.99 3.68
CA MET A 285 15.13 15.15 2.48
C MET A 285 16.36 14.23 2.42
N PRO A 286 16.19 12.96 2.04
CA PRO A 286 17.31 12.07 1.76
C PRO A 286 18.23 12.62 0.66
N GLN A 287 19.55 12.49 0.84
CA GLN A 287 20.55 12.89 -0.17
C GLN A 287 20.43 12.06 -1.45
N HIS A 288 20.00 10.80 -1.34
CA HIS A 288 19.77 9.89 -2.45
C HIS A 288 18.35 9.36 -2.38
N MET A 289 17.53 9.76 -3.35
CA MET A 289 16.16 9.28 -3.50
C MET A 289 16.08 8.04 -4.40
N GLY A 290 17.14 7.76 -5.20
CA GLY A 290 17.06 6.75 -6.25
C GLY A 290 15.95 7.08 -7.23
N ASN A 291 15.16 6.08 -7.59
CA ASN A 291 13.98 6.25 -8.44
C ASN A 291 12.69 6.64 -7.67
N PHE A 292 12.78 6.88 -6.36
CA PHE A 292 11.64 7.41 -5.61
C PHE A 292 11.38 8.88 -5.90
N GLN A 293 10.11 9.22 -6.02
CA GLN A 293 9.63 10.59 -6.03
C GLN A 293 8.84 10.89 -4.76
N ARG A 294 9.10 12.04 -4.13
CA ARG A 294 8.25 12.53 -3.03
C ARG A 294 6.92 13.02 -3.59
N ILE A 295 5.83 12.39 -3.17
CA ILE A 295 4.46 12.75 -3.56
C ILE A 295 3.75 13.61 -2.50
N ALA A 296 4.16 13.52 -1.24
CA ALA A 296 3.69 14.35 -0.13
C ALA A 296 4.77 14.47 0.97
N PRO A 297 4.83 15.60 1.72
CA PRO A 297 4.15 16.87 1.42
C PRO A 297 4.69 17.49 0.12
N SER A 298 3.85 18.28 -0.58
CA SER A 298 4.28 18.95 -1.79
C SER A 298 5.37 19.99 -1.47
N ALA A 299 6.24 20.28 -2.43
CA ALA A 299 7.34 21.24 -2.23
C ALA A 299 6.85 22.67 -1.90
N MET A 300 5.57 22.97 -2.09
CA MET A 300 5.01 24.31 -1.93
C MET A 300 4.58 24.67 -0.48
N HIS A 301 4.78 23.78 0.50
CA HIS A 301 4.40 24.05 1.91
C HIS A 301 5.54 24.54 2.82
N HIS A 302 6.65 24.99 2.25
CA HIS A 302 7.68 25.74 2.99
C HIS A 302 7.55 27.24 2.70
N GLN A 303 6.41 27.85 3.05
CA GLN A 303 6.25 29.30 3.25
C GLN A 303 5.39 29.55 4.47
#